data_AF-A0A7V9MDT9-F1
#
_entry.id   AF-A0A7V9MDT9-F1
#
_cell.length_a   1.000
_cell.length_b   1.000
_cell.length_c   1.000
_cell.angle_alpha   90.00
_cell.angle_beta   90.00
_cell.angle_gamma   90.00
#
_symmetry.space_group_name_H-M   'P 1'
#
loop_
_entity.id
_entity.type
_entity.pdbx_description
1 polymer ?
#
loop_
_entity_poly.entity_id
_entity_poly.type
_entity_poly.pdbx_seq_one_letter_code
_entity_poly.pdbx_strand_id
1 'polypeptide(L)'
;MIAYVVLVALVGLERLAELVVSKRNAAWSFARGGREFGREHYPAMVVLHSALLAGCLVEVALADRPFVAALGWPMLAVVLLSQGLRWWCITTLGQQWNTRVIIVPG
;
A
#
# COMPACT_ATOMS: atom_id res chain seq x y z
N MET A 1 20.23 9.37 -4.14
CA MET A 1 18.98 10.15 -4.11
C MET A 1 17.98 9.77 -5.19
N ILE A 2 18.26 9.97 -6.48
CA ILE A 2 17.27 9.75 -7.56
C ILE A 2 16.66 8.34 -7.53
N ALA A 3 17.48 7.28 -7.46
CA ALA A 3 17.00 5.89 -7.41
C ALA A 3 16.11 5.60 -6.19
N TYR A 4 16.39 6.21 -5.04
CA TYR A 4 15.60 6.06 -3.82
C TYR A 4 14.25 6.78 -3.94
N VAL A 5 14.24 8.00 -4.50
CA VAL A 5 13.00 8.73 -4.81
C VAL A 5 12.13 7.93 -5.77
N VAL A 6 12.71 7.36 -6.82
CA VAL A 6 12.00 6.50 -7.77
C VAL A 6 11.42 5.27 -7.07
N LEU A 7 12.19 4.61 -6.19
CA LEU A 7 11.69 3.46 -5.42
C LEU A 7 10.48 3.83 -4.56
N VAL A 8 10.57 4.92 -3.79
CA VAL A 8 9.47 5.39 -2.94
C VAL A 8 8.25 5.78 -3.79
N ALA A 9 8.48 6.43 -4.93
CA ALA A 9 7.41 6.79 -5.87
C ALA A 9 6.72 5.55 -6.45
N LEU A 10 7.48 4.51 -6.82
CA LEU A 10 6.92 3.23 -7.29
C LEU A 10 6.06 2.56 -6.21
N VAL A 11 6.53 2.52 -4.96
CA VAL A 11 5.73 2.00 -3.83
C VAL A 11 4.46 2.82 -3.61
N GLY A 12 4.54 4.15 -3.75
CA GLY A 12 3.39 5.04 -3.69
C GLY A 12 2.39 4.79 -4.83
N LEU A 13 2.87 4.59 -6.05
CA LEU A 13 2.03 4.23 -7.21
C LEU A 13 1.34 2.88 -7.02
N GLU A 14 2.04 1.91 -6.44
CA GLU A 14 1.44 0.61 -6.11
C GLU A 14 0.31 0.74 -5.08
N ARG A 15 0.48 1.58 -4.05
CA ARG A 15 -0.61 1.92 -3.11
C ARG A 15 -1.83 2.49 -3.84
N LEU A 16 -1.62 3.37 -4.82
CA LEU A 16 -2.72 3.93 -5.60
C LEU A 16 -3.41 2.86 -6.46
N ALA A 17 -2.64 1.97 -7.09
CA ALA A 17 -3.20 0.85 -7.85
C ALA A 17 -4.04 -0.07 -6.95
N GLU A 18 -3.56 -0.39 -5.76
CA GLU A 18 -4.30 -1.12 -4.73
C GLU A 18 -5.63 -0.43 -4.36
N LEU A 19 -5.61 0.90 -4.17
CA LEU A 19 -6.82 1.66 -3.87
C LEU A 19 -7.83 1.63 -5.03
N VAL A 20 -7.37 1.64 -6.29
CA VAL A 20 -8.24 1.49 -7.46
C VAL A 20 -8.87 0.11 -7.50
N VAL A 21 -8.09 -0.96 -7.29
CA VAL A 21 -8.61 -2.34 -7.21
C VAL A 21 -9.63 -2.45 -6.08
N SER A 22 -9.31 -1.92 -4.90
CA SER A 22 -10.23 -1.91 -3.78
C SER A 22 -11.50 -1.12 -4.11
N LYS A 23 -11.43 0.04 -4.76
CA LYS A 23 -12.63 0.80 -5.13
C LYS A 23 -13.54 0.00 -6.06
N ARG A 24 -12.97 -0.74 -7.01
CA ARG A 24 -13.72 -1.61 -7.92
C ARG A 24 -14.39 -2.77 -7.18
N ASN A 25 -13.65 -3.43 -6.30
CA ASN A 25 -14.16 -4.53 -5.50
C ASN A 25 -15.22 -4.06 -4.49
N ALA A 26 -15.03 -2.89 -3.87
CA ALA A 26 -16.01 -2.28 -2.99
C ALA A 26 -17.34 -2.02 -3.71
N ALA A 27 -17.29 -1.47 -4.93
CA ALA A 27 -18.49 -1.24 -5.74
C ALA A 27 -19.25 -2.55 -6.02
N TRP A 28 -18.53 -3.63 -6.30
CA TRP A 28 -19.14 -4.96 -6.45
C TRP A 28 -19.77 -5.47 -5.15
N SER A 29 -19.11 -5.30 -4.00
CA SER A 29 -19.63 -5.72 -2.69
C SER A 29 -20.87 -4.91 -2.29
N PHE A 30 -20.88 -3.59 -2.53
CA PHE A 30 -22.03 -2.74 -2.27
C PHE A 30 -23.23 -3.09 -3.16
N ALA A 31 -22.99 -3.43 -4.43
CA ALA A 31 -24.05 -3.88 -5.34
C ALA A 31 -24.74 -5.18 -4.86
N ARG A 32 -24.07 -5.96 -4.01
CA ARG A 32 -24.60 -7.19 -3.40
C ARG A 32 -25.15 -6.99 -1.98
N GLY A 33 -25.35 -5.74 -1.55
CA GLY A 33 -25.88 -5.41 -0.22
C GLY A 33 -24.81 -5.32 0.87
N GLY A 34 -23.52 -5.23 0.50
CA GLY A 34 -22.41 -5.07 1.43
C GLY A 34 -22.55 -3.83 2.33
N ARG A 35 -22.28 -3.98 3.62
CA ARG A 35 -22.21 -2.87 4.58
C ARG A 35 -20.76 -2.64 5.00
N GLU A 36 -20.34 -1.38 4.97
CA GLU A 36 -19.01 -0.95 5.39
C GLU A 36 -18.96 -0.78 6.92
N PHE A 37 -17.94 -1.33 7.55
CA PHE A 37 -17.65 -1.21 8.97
C PHE A 37 -16.31 -0.47 9.16
N GLY A 38 -16.21 0.36 10.21
CA GLY A 38 -14.96 1.00 10.60
C GLY A 38 -14.50 2.18 9.72
N ARG A 39 -15.42 2.86 9.02
CA ARG A 39 -15.12 3.97 8.10
C ARG A 39 -14.32 5.12 8.74
N GLU A 40 -14.46 5.34 10.04
CA GLU A 40 -13.78 6.40 10.79
C GLU A 40 -12.26 6.19 10.93
N HIS A 41 -11.79 4.93 10.90
CA HIS A 41 -10.35 4.62 11.02
C HIS A 41 -9.60 4.75 9.69
N TYR A 42 -10.33 4.74 8.58
CA TYR A 42 -9.74 4.74 7.24
C TYR A 42 -8.94 6.03 6.92
N PRO A 43 -9.42 7.25 7.24
CA PRO A 43 -8.62 8.47 7.05
C PRO A 43 -7.31 8.45 7.85
N ALA A 44 -7.33 7.95 9.09
CA ALA A 44 -6.12 7.83 9.90
C ALA A 44 -5.09 6.90 9.26
N MET A 45 -5.54 5.77 8.70
CA MET A 45 -4.68 4.87 7.94
C MET A 45 -4.08 5.53 6.70
N VAL A 46 -4.86 6.31 5.94
CA VAL A 46 -4.35 7.03 4.76
C VAL A 46 -3.28 8.05 5.15
N VAL A 47 -3.53 8.84 6.19
CA VAL A 47 -2.57 9.83 6.70
C VAL A 47 -1.29 9.13 7.16
N LEU A 48 -1.40 8.06 7.94
CA LEU A 48 -0.25 7.30 8.44
C LEU A 48 0.65 6.80 7.29
N HIS A 49 0.06 6.18 6.26
CA HIS A 49 0.83 5.65 5.13
C HIS A 49 1.46 6.75 4.28
N SER A 50 0.73 7.84 4.06
CA SER A 50 1.23 8.99 3.30
C SER A 50 2.37 9.70 4.05
N ALA A 51 2.20 9.89 5.35
CA ALA A 51 3.21 10.49 6.23
C ALA A 51 4.46 9.61 6.33
N LEU A 52 4.32 8.29 6.36
CA LEU A 52 5.45 7.37 6.36
C LEU A 52 6.29 7.51 5.08
N LEU A 53 5.65 7.48 3.90
CA LEU A 53 6.35 7.62 2.61
C LEU A 53 7.03 9.00 2.48
N ALA A 54 6.33 10.07 2.88
CA ALA A 54 6.89 11.41 2.89
C ALA A 54 8.05 11.53 3.87
N GLY A 55 7.91 10.96 5.08
CA GLY A 55 8.93 10.92 6.11
C GLY A 55 10.21 10.23 5.64
N CYS A 56 10.10 9.11 4.94
CA CYS A 56 11.25 8.42 4.33
C CYS A 56 12.03 9.34 3.37
N LEU A 57 11.35 10.14 2.54
CA LEU A 57 12.01 11.09 1.64
C LEU A 57 12.67 12.24 2.40
N VAL A 58 11.95 12.81 3.38
CA VAL A 58 12.42 13.93 4.19
C VAL A 58 13.64 13.54 5.02
N GLU A 59 13.63 12.36 5.65
CA GLU A 59 14.74 11.87 6.46
C GLU A 59 16.04 11.78 5.64
N VAL A 60 15.98 11.15 4.47
CA VAL A 60 17.17 10.99 3.63
C VAL A 60 17.63 12.33 3.07
N ALA A 61 16.69 13.24 2.72
CA ALA A 61 17.02 14.57 2.21
C ALA A 61 17.65 15.49 3.27
N LEU A 62 17.27 15.36 4.54
CA LEU A 62 17.76 16.22 5.63
C LEU A 62 18.98 15.65 6.37
N ALA A 63 19.14 14.33 6.41
CA ALA A 63 20.17 13.66 7.21
C ALA A 63 21.36 13.11 6.39
N ASP A 64 21.41 13.36 5.08
CA ASP A 64 22.49 12.96 4.14
C ASP A 64 22.99 11.51 4.38
N ARG A 65 22.04 10.60 4.62
CA ARG A 65 22.36 9.22 5.02
C ARG A 65 23.04 8.47 3.86
N PRO A 66 24.27 7.94 4.05
CA PRO A 66 24.94 7.18 3.00
C PRO A 66 24.26 5.83 2.78
N PHE A 67 24.19 5.39 1.53
CA PHE A 67 23.64 4.09 1.18
C PHE A 67 24.62 2.97 1.54
N VAL A 68 24.25 2.13 2.50
CA VAL A 68 25.03 0.95 2.88
C VAL A 68 24.60 -0.24 2.03
N ALA A 69 25.34 -0.57 0.98
CA ALA A 69 24.97 -1.59 0.00
C ALA A 69 24.69 -2.98 0.62
N ALA A 70 25.46 -3.36 1.64
CA ALA A 70 25.28 -4.63 2.37
C ALA A 70 23.90 -4.75 3.04
N LEU A 71 23.26 -3.64 3.40
CA LEU A 71 21.91 -3.62 3.96
C LEU A 71 20.86 -3.30 2.89
N GLY A 72 21.17 -2.35 2.00
CA GLY A 72 20.24 -1.85 0.99
C GLY A 72 19.78 -2.91 0.00
N TRP A 73 20.68 -3.78 -0.48
CA TRP A 73 20.33 -4.83 -1.44
C TRP A 73 19.43 -5.93 -0.82
N PRO A 74 19.75 -6.48 0.37
CA PRO A 74 18.83 -7.39 1.06
C PRO A 74 17.46 -6.76 1.35
N MET A 75 17.43 -5.51 1.83
CA MET A 75 16.16 -4.84 2.12
C MET A 75 15.34 -4.59 0.85
N LEU A 76 15.98 -4.25 -0.27
CA LEU A 76 15.31 -4.14 -1.56
C LEU A 76 14.68 -5.48 -1.98
N ALA A 77 15.41 -6.59 -1.81
CA ALA A 77 14.88 -7.92 -2.10
C ALA A 77 13.65 -8.25 -1.21
N VAL A 78 13.73 -7.94 0.09
CA VAL A 78 12.60 -8.11 1.01
C VAL A 78 11.40 -7.28 0.58
N VAL A 79 11.60 -6.03 0.15
CA VAL A 79 10.51 -5.18 -0.37
C VAL A 79 9.89 -5.82 -1.60
N LEU A 80 10.69 -6.22 -2.60
CA LEU A 80 10.18 -6.83 -3.83
C LEU A 80 9.39 -8.12 -3.56
N LEU A 81 9.90 -9.00 -2.69
CA LEU A 81 9.21 -10.23 -2.29
C LEU A 81 7.90 -9.90 -1.55
N SER A 82 7.90 -8.90 -0.68
CA SER A 82 6.70 -8.46 0.05
C SER A 82 5.63 -7.92 -0.89
N GLN A 83 6.01 -7.14 -1.91
CA GLN A 83 5.08 -6.65 -2.92
C GLN A 83 4.54 -7.78 -3.80
N GLY A 84 5.39 -8.74 -4.18
CA GLY A 84 4.96 -9.94 -4.91
C GLY A 84 3.93 -10.76 -4.12
N LEU A 85 4.21 -11.04 -2.85
CA LEU A 85 3.30 -11.75 -1.95
C LEU A 85 1.98 -10.99 -1.78
N ARG A 86 2.05 -9.67 -1.63
CA ARG A 86 0.86 -8.81 -1.51
C ARG A 86 -0.04 -8.96 -2.71
N TRP A 87 0.50 -8.80 -3.92
CA TRP A 87 -0.29 -8.96 -5.15
C TRP A 87 -0.83 -10.37 -5.30
N TRP A 88 -0.07 -11.38 -4.90
CA TRP A 88 -0.56 -12.75 -4.89
C TRP A 88 -1.76 -12.91 -3.94
N CYS A 89 -1.72 -12.35 -2.73
CA CYS A 89 -2.88 -12.35 -1.83
C CYS A 89 -4.08 -11.59 -2.42
N ILE A 90 -3.85 -10.44 -3.05
CA ILE A 90 -4.90 -9.63 -3.69
C ILE A 90 -5.57 -10.42 -4.82
N THR A 91 -4.79 -11.04 -5.70
CA THR A 91 -5.31 -11.81 -6.83
C THR A 91 -6.00 -13.10 -6.38
N THR A 92 -5.49 -13.75 -5.33
CA THR A 92 -6.10 -14.96 -4.75
C THR A 92 -7.45 -14.66 -4.11
N LEU A 93 -7.58 -13.54 -3.38
CA LEU A 93 -8.84 -13.10 -2.79
C LEU A 93 -9.82 -12.49 -3.82
N GLY A 94 -9.30 -12.03 -4.97
CA GLY A 94 -10.09 -11.58 -6.11
C GLY A 94 -11.03 -10.43 -5.75
N GLN A 95 -12.33 -10.65 -5.92
CA GLN A 95 -13.39 -9.64 -5.69
C GLN A 95 -13.69 -9.39 -4.21
N GLN A 96 -13.28 -10.32 -3.33
CA GLN A 96 -13.45 -10.18 -1.88
C GLN A 96 -12.40 -9.26 -1.26
N TRP A 97 -11.27 -9.04 -1.96
CA TRP A 97 -10.22 -8.18 -1.44
C TRP A 97 -10.66 -6.70 -1.43
N ASN A 98 -10.65 -6.09 -0.26
CA ASN A 98 -10.92 -4.67 -0.08
C ASN A 98 -10.05 -4.09 1.03
N THR A 99 -9.62 -2.84 0.84
CA THR A 99 -8.96 -2.06 1.92
C THR A 99 -9.96 -1.59 2.98
N ARG A 100 -11.25 -1.54 2.63
CA ARG A 100 -12.37 -1.25 3.53
C ARG A 100 -12.99 -2.55 4.01
N VAL A 101 -13.39 -2.60 5.28
CA VAL A 101 -14.10 -3.76 5.81
C VAL A 101 -15.54 -3.72 5.34
N ILE A 102 -15.86 -4.45 4.27
CA ILE A 102 -17.21 -4.54 3.72
C ILE A 102 -17.72 -5.96 3.89
N ILE A 103 -18.80 -6.14 4.64
CA ILE A 103 -19.43 -7.44 4.87
C ILE A 103 -20.65 -7.53 3.97
N VAL A 104 -20.65 -8.48 3.03
CA VAL A 104 -21.81 -8.82 2.20
C VAL A 104 -22.64 -9.86 2.96
N PRO A 105 -23.92 -9.58 3.27
CA PRO A 105 -24.78 -10.57 3.92
C PRO A 105 -25.06 -11.71 2.95
N GLY A 106 -24.55 -12.90 3.28
CA GLY A 106 -24.66 -14.12 2.48
C GLY A 106 -23.99 -15.29 3.18
#